data_AF-A0A1B8P753-F1
#
_entry.id   AF-A0A1B8P753-F1
#
_cell.length_a   1.000
_cell.length_b   1.000
_cell.length_c   1.000
_cell.angle_alpha   90.00
_cell.angle_beta   90.00
_cell.angle_gamma   90.00
#
_symmetry.space_group_name_H-M   'P 1'
#
loop_
_entity.id
_entity.type
_entity.pdbx_description
1 polymer ?
#
loop_
_entity_poly.entity_id
_entity_poly.type
_entity_poly.pdbx_seq_one_letter_code
_entity_poly.pdbx_strand_id
1 'polypeptide(L)'
;MARFQQAFTLLEALVALLVLSVGLLGMASVQLESLRGAHVGYQRGLASLAAQDAVELLWSRLEAGRCPGLGAEEADWEARWRARIPGLQGRVEPAGDDCTYVVTLEWQASRLADEGETSFVYTTRLPGESP
;
A
#
# COMPACT_ATOMS: atom_id res chain seq x y z
N MET A 1 55.08 31.96 19.93
CA MET A 1 54.32 31.16 18.95
C MET A 1 53.21 32.03 18.38
N ALA A 2 53.38 32.53 17.15
CA ALA A 2 52.36 33.35 16.49
C ALA A 2 51.25 32.43 15.96
N ARG A 3 50.02 32.60 16.46
CA ARG A 3 48.82 31.98 15.91
C ARG A 3 48.52 32.65 14.56
N PHE A 4 48.65 31.92 13.46
CA PHE A 4 48.07 32.33 12.19
C PHE A 4 46.55 32.23 12.31
N GLN A 5 45.88 33.36 12.57
CA GLN A 5 44.45 33.48 12.37
C GLN A 5 44.21 33.70 10.86
N GLN A 6 43.81 32.66 10.15
CA GLN A 6 43.37 32.80 8.76
C GLN A 6 42.00 33.48 8.77
N ALA A 7 41.94 34.72 8.29
CA ALA A 7 40.67 35.40 8.03
C ALA A 7 40.00 34.73 6.83
N PHE A 8 38.80 34.19 7.03
CA PHE A 8 37.96 33.61 5.97
C PHE A 8 37.69 34.64 4.88
N THR A 9 37.84 34.23 3.62
CA THR A 9 37.49 35.11 2.49
C THR A 9 35.97 35.06 2.24
N LEU A 10 35.38 36.15 1.72
CA LEU A 10 33.94 36.20 1.41
C LEU A 10 33.53 35.15 0.34
N LEU A 11 34.46 34.85 -0.57
CA LEU A 11 34.27 33.81 -1.59
C LEU A 11 34.18 32.41 -0.98
N GLU A 12 34.97 32.13 0.06
CA GLU A 12 34.93 30.85 0.77
C GLU A 12 33.60 30.63 1.50
N ALA A 13 33.06 31.68 2.15
CA ALA A 13 31.74 31.61 2.78
C ALA A 13 30.61 31.38 1.75
N LEU A 14 30.69 32.01 0.58
CA LEU A 14 29.74 31.80 -0.52
C LEU A 14 29.81 30.38 -1.07
N VAL A 15 31.01 29.82 -1.25
CA VAL A 15 31.19 28.44 -1.70
C VAL A 15 30.66 27.47 -0.64
N ALA A 16 30.91 27.72 0.65
CA ALA A 16 30.36 26.90 1.73
C ALA A 16 28.83 26.91 1.76
N LEU A 17 28.20 28.09 1.62
CA LEU A 17 26.75 28.22 1.52
C LEU A 17 26.18 27.52 0.28
N LEU A 18 26.87 27.61 -0.86
CA LEU A 18 26.48 26.91 -2.08
C LEU A 18 26.50 25.39 -1.87
N VAL A 19 27.60 24.84 -1.37
CA VAL A 19 27.71 23.40 -1.10
C VAL A 19 26.66 22.95 -0.07
N LEU A 20 26.45 23.73 1.00
CA LEU A 20 25.44 23.44 2.01
C LEU A 20 24.02 23.42 1.43
N SER A 21 23.66 24.42 0.63
CA SER A 21 22.33 24.50 0.00
C SER A 21 22.06 23.33 -0.94
N VAL A 22 23.05 22.93 -1.76
CA VAL A 22 22.96 21.74 -2.62
C VAL A 22 22.80 20.47 -1.77
N GLY A 23 23.55 20.35 -0.68
CA GLY A 23 23.42 19.22 0.26
C GLY A 23 22.04 19.11 0.90
N LEU A 24 21.46 20.24 1.32
CA LEU A 24 20.12 20.29 1.92
C LEU A 24 19.02 19.94 0.91
N LEU A 25 19.14 20.39 -0.35
CA LEU A 25 18.23 20.00 -1.42
C LEU A 25 18.30 18.49 -1.69
N GLY A 26 19.50 17.91 -1.64
CA GLY A 26 19.72 16.47 -1.72
C GLY A 26 19.08 15.68 -0.56
N MET A 27 19.14 16.19 0.67
CA MET A 27 18.44 15.54 1.80
C MET A 27 16.91 15.65 1.68
N ALA A 28 16.40 16.79 1.20
CA ALA A 28 14.97 16.98 1.01
C ALA A 28 14.37 15.98 0.02
N SER A 29 15.09 15.66 -1.07
CA SER A 29 14.63 14.64 -2.04
C SER A 29 14.59 13.24 -1.42
N VAL A 30 15.60 12.86 -0.63
CA VAL A 30 15.60 11.59 0.12
C VAL A 30 14.43 11.53 1.10
N GLN A 31 14.14 12.63 1.79
CA GLN A 31 13.02 12.68 2.74
C GLN A 31 11.66 12.51 2.05
N LEU A 32 11.48 13.11 0.87
CA LEU A 32 10.28 12.92 0.06
C LEU A 32 10.14 11.46 -0.39
N GLU A 33 11.24 10.82 -0.80
CA GLU A 33 11.21 9.41 -1.21
C GLU A 33 10.84 8.48 -0.05
N SER A 34 11.36 8.74 1.14
CA SER A 34 10.96 8.00 2.35
C SER A 34 9.45 8.12 2.63
N LEU A 35 8.87 9.31 2.48
CA LEU A 35 7.43 9.53 2.66
C LEU A 35 6.59 8.78 1.60
N ARG A 36 7.06 8.75 0.35
CA ARG A 36 6.41 8.00 -0.73
C ARG A 36 6.40 6.51 -0.43
N GLY A 37 7.55 5.95 -0.01
CA GLY A 37 7.66 4.55 0.38
C GLY A 37 6.72 4.19 1.54
N ALA A 38 6.63 5.04 2.56
CA ALA A 38 5.69 4.84 3.68
C ALA A 38 4.23 4.84 3.21
N HIS A 39 3.86 5.72 2.28
CA HIS A 39 2.49 5.78 1.73
C HIS A 39 2.12 4.52 0.96
N VAL A 40 3.03 4.01 0.11
CA VAL A 40 2.82 2.76 -0.63
C VAL A 40 2.68 1.57 0.32
N GLY A 41 3.53 1.49 1.36
CA GLY A 41 3.42 0.46 2.39
C GLY A 41 2.09 0.51 3.14
N TYR A 42 1.61 1.72 3.45
CA TYR A 42 0.31 1.93 4.09
C TYR A 42 -0.85 1.43 3.22
N GLN A 43 -0.88 1.76 1.93
CA GLN A 43 -1.93 1.28 1.02
C GLN A 43 -1.93 -0.25 0.88
N ARG A 44 -0.75 -0.89 0.77
CA ARG A 44 -0.64 -2.36 0.77
C ARG A 44 -1.14 -2.98 2.08
N GLY A 45 -0.85 -2.35 3.22
CA GLY A 45 -1.39 -2.76 4.51
C GLY A 45 -2.92 -2.69 4.55
N LEU A 46 -3.51 -1.61 4.02
CA LEU A 46 -4.97 -1.50 3.90
C LEU A 46 -5.55 -2.56 2.97
N ALA A 47 -4.90 -2.88 1.84
CA ALA A 47 -5.35 -3.95 0.94
C ALA A 47 -5.32 -5.32 1.65
N SER A 48 -4.26 -5.61 2.42
CA SER A 48 -4.21 -6.84 3.22
C SER A 48 -5.37 -6.91 4.22
N LEU A 49 -5.69 -5.81 4.90
CA LEU A 49 -6.82 -5.75 5.83
C LEU A 49 -8.16 -5.93 5.10
N ALA A 50 -8.31 -5.34 3.91
CA ALA A 50 -9.52 -5.50 3.09
C ALA A 50 -9.73 -6.96 2.66
N ALA A 51 -8.66 -7.65 2.27
CA ALA A 51 -8.72 -9.07 1.93
C ALA A 51 -9.10 -9.92 3.15
N GLN A 52 -8.56 -9.63 4.32
CA GLN A 52 -8.92 -10.33 5.57
C GLN A 52 -10.40 -10.09 5.93
N ASP A 53 -10.90 -8.86 5.81
CA ASP A 53 -12.32 -8.53 6.02
C ASP A 53 -13.24 -9.32 5.07
N ALA A 54 -12.86 -9.46 3.79
CA ALA A 54 -13.60 -10.30 2.84
C ALA A 54 -13.65 -11.77 3.27
N VAL A 55 -12.54 -12.30 3.78
CA VAL A 55 -12.47 -13.66 4.30
C VAL A 55 -13.32 -13.82 5.56
N GLU A 56 -13.30 -12.86 6.47
CA GLU A 56 -14.16 -12.86 7.66
C GLU A 56 -15.64 -12.86 7.30
N LEU A 57 -16.05 -12.11 6.26
CA LEU A 57 -17.41 -12.14 5.73
C LEU A 57 -17.78 -13.53 5.19
N LEU A 58 -16.90 -14.17 4.42
CA LEU A 58 -17.10 -15.56 3.97
C LEU A 58 -17.25 -16.52 5.17
N TRP A 59 -16.40 -16.38 6.19
CA TRP A 59 -16.48 -17.21 7.40
C TRP A 59 -17.78 -17.01 8.17
N SER A 60 -18.27 -15.77 8.29
CA SER A 60 -19.52 -15.46 9.00
C SER A 60 -20.75 -16.11 8.34
N ARG A 61 -20.64 -16.44 7.06
CA ARG A 61 -21.70 -17.08 6.24
C ARG A 61 -21.53 -18.58 6.11
N LEU A 62 -20.49 -19.16 6.70
CA LEU A 62 -20.25 -20.59 6.62
C LEU A 62 -21.32 -21.34 7.44
N GLU A 63 -22.31 -21.89 6.75
CA GLU A 63 -23.41 -22.66 7.36
C GLU A 63 -23.28 -24.15 7.06
N ALA A 64 -23.15 -24.96 8.11
CA ALA A 64 -23.12 -26.43 8.02
C ALA A 64 -22.12 -27.00 7.00
N GLY A 65 -20.97 -26.33 6.83
CA GLY A 65 -19.90 -26.78 5.93
C GLY A 65 -20.11 -26.49 4.44
N ARG A 66 -21.17 -25.76 4.04
CA ARG A 66 -21.36 -25.35 2.63
C ARG A 66 -20.57 -24.08 2.32
N CYS A 67 -19.81 -24.10 1.22
CA CYS A 67 -19.07 -22.93 0.74
C CYS A 67 -20.01 -21.74 0.44
N PRO A 68 -19.87 -20.58 1.13
CA PRO A 68 -20.72 -19.41 0.88
C PRO A 68 -20.12 -18.44 -0.15
N GLY A 69 -20.97 -17.83 -0.98
CA GLY A 69 -20.60 -16.64 -1.76
C GLY A 69 -20.86 -15.34 -1.00
N LEU A 70 -20.17 -14.25 -1.36
CA LEU A 70 -20.45 -12.91 -0.81
C LEU A 70 -21.73 -12.28 -1.40
N GLY A 71 -22.04 -12.54 -2.66
CA GLY A 71 -23.27 -12.02 -3.29
C GLY A 71 -23.37 -10.50 -3.18
N ALA A 72 -24.50 -9.97 -2.72
CA ALA A 72 -24.71 -8.52 -2.62
C ALA A 72 -23.76 -7.80 -1.64
N GLU A 73 -23.25 -8.50 -0.61
CA GLU A 73 -22.33 -7.90 0.37
C GLU A 73 -20.95 -7.59 -0.21
N GLU A 74 -20.57 -8.20 -1.34
CA GLU A 74 -19.32 -7.89 -2.04
C GLU A 74 -19.31 -6.42 -2.49
N ALA A 75 -20.43 -5.92 -3.01
CA ALA A 75 -20.56 -4.53 -3.43
C ALA A 75 -20.50 -3.56 -2.22
N ASP A 76 -21.11 -3.93 -1.09
CA ASP A 76 -21.09 -3.14 0.13
C ASP A 76 -19.68 -3.11 0.76
N TRP A 77 -19.01 -4.26 0.80
CA TRP A 77 -17.62 -4.39 1.24
C TRP A 77 -16.68 -3.53 0.37
N GLU A 78 -16.80 -3.63 -0.96
CA GLU A 78 -15.98 -2.85 -1.88
C GLU A 78 -16.24 -1.35 -1.68
N ALA A 79 -17.49 -0.94 -1.51
CA ALA A 79 -17.84 0.46 -1.25
C ALA A 79 -17.23 0.99 0.05
N ARG A 80 -17.22 0.19 1.14
CA ARG A 80 -16.55 0.56 2.39
C ARG A 80 -15.05 0.77 2.19
N TRP A 81 -14.39 -0.15 1.49
CA TRP A 81 -12.94 -0.08 1.31
C TRP A 81 -12.50 0.95 0.26
N ARG A 82 -13.34 1.24 -0.74
CA ARG A 82 -13.14 2.36 -1.69
C ARG A 82 -13.05 3.72 -1.00
N ALA A 83 -13.71 3.91 0.14
CA ALA A 83 -13.59 5.14 0.93
C ALA A 83 -12.20 5.30 1.58
N ARG A 84 -11.48 4.19 1.78
CA ARG A 84 -10.13 4.16 2.39
C ARG A 84 -9.01 4.08 1.35
N ILE A 85 -9.25 3.34 0.27
CA ILE A 85 -8.34 3.13 -0.86
C ILE A 85 -9.07 3.64 -2.12
N PRO A 86 -8.81 4.88 -2.55
CA PRO A 86 -9.47 5.44 -3.73
C PRO A 86 -9.22 4.60 -4.98
N GLY A 87 -10.29 4.30 -5.72
CA GLY A 87 -10.21 3.51 -6.95
C GLY A 87 -9.99 2.01 -6.73
N LEU A 88 -10.14 1.50 -5.50
CA LEU A 88 -10.11 0.07 -5.22
C LEU A 88 -11.24 -0.65 -5.98
N GLN A 89 -10.87 -1.73 -6.64
CA GLN A 89 -11.76 -2.75 -7.18
C GLN A 89 -11.41 -4.06 -6.48
N GLY A 90 -12.41 -4.70 -5.90
CA GLY A 90 -12.21 -5.91 -5.12
C GLY A 90 -13.10 -7.01 -5.66
N ARG A 91 -12.52 -8.17 -5.92
CA ARG A 91 -13.27 -9.35 -6.37
C ARG A 91 -12.94 -10.56 -5.53
N VAL A 92 -13.96 -11.33 -5.19
CA VAL A 92 -13.82 -12.59 -4.47
C VAL A 92 -14.42 -13.71 -5.30
N GLU A 93 -13.57 -14.57 -5.84
CA GLU A 93 -13.98 -15.68 -6.68
C GLU A 93 -13.63 -17.03 -6.03
N PRO A 94 -14.51 -18.04 -6.10
CA PRO A 94 -14.14 -19.40 -5.71
C PRO A 94 -13.11 -19.96 -6.70
N ALA A 95 -12.12 -20.67 -6.17
CA ALA A 95 -11.07 -21.36 -6.89
C ALA A 95 -11.23 -22.87 -6.72
N GLY A 96 -12.02 -23.47 -7.60
CA GLY A 96 -12.32 -24.91 -7.59
C GLY A 96 -13.32 -25.33 -6.51
N ASP A 97 -13.29 -26.62 -6.17
CA ASP A 97 -14.35 -27.29 -5.40
C ASP A 97 -14.06 -27.39 -3.89
N ASP A 98 -12.84 -27.06 -3.44
CA ASP A 98 -12.37 -27.22 -2.05
C ASP A 98 -12.63 -25.99 -1.16
N CYS A 99 -13.75 -25.27 -1.31
CA CYS A 99 -14.02 -23.98 -0.61
C CYS A 99 -12.81 -23.02 -0.59
N THR A 100 -12.02 -23.02 -1.66
CA THR A 100 -10.86 -22.13 -1.80
C THR A 100 -11.33 -20.87 -2.49
N TYR A 101 -10.91 -19.70 -2.02
CA TYR A 101 -11.29 -18.41 -2.56
C TYR A 101 -10.05 -17.60 -2.89
N VAL A 102 -10.13 -16.85 -3.98
CA VAL A 102 -9.12 -15.90 -4.40
C VAL A 102 -9.74 -14.51 -4.30
N VAL A 103 -9.21 -13.72 -3.36
CA VAL A 103 -9.54 -12.31 -3.20
C VAL A 103 -8.52 -11.51 -3.99
N THR A 104 -8.98 -10.83 -5.04
CA THR A 104 -8.16 -9.97 -5.89
C THR A 104 -8.54 -8.51 -5.62
N LEU A 105 -7.55 -7.72 -5.23
CA LEU A 105 -7.69 -6.29 -4.96
C LEU A 105 -6.82 -5.52 -5.93
N GLU A 106 -7.42 -4.62 -6.69
CA GLU A 106 -6.74 -3.76 -7.63
C GLU A 106 -7.01 -2.30 -7.29
N TRP A 107 -5.98 -1.49 -7.23
CA TRP A 107 -6.14 -0.05 -7.06
C TRP A 107 -5.06 0.70 -7.81
N GLN A 108 -5.31 1.98 -8.07
CA GLN A 108 -4.31 2.85 -8.64
C GLN A 108 -3.42 3.40 -7.52
N ALA A 109 -2.16 2.97 -7.49
CA ALA A 109 -1.14 3.67 -6.73
C ALA A 109 -0.96 5.06 -7.37
N SER A 110 -1.40 6.11 -6.68
CA SER A 110 -1.41 7.47 -7.23
C SER A 110 0.00 7.96 -7.55
N ARG A 111 0.29 8.15 -8.85
CA ARG A 111 1.22 9.12 -9.48
C ARG A 111 2.69 9.21 -9.00
N LEU A 112 3.14 8.36 -8.08
CA LEU A 112 4.47 8.45 -7.46
C LEU A 112 5.39 7.26 -7.78
N ALA A 113 4.82 6.15 -8.25
CA ALA A 113 5.55 5.07 -8.89
C ALA A 113 5.14 5.10 -10.36
N ASP A 114 6.13 5.13 -11.27
CA ASP A 114 5.95 5.23 -12.72
C ASP A 114 5.27 3.99 -13.36
N GLU A 115 4.75 3.06 -12.56
CA GLU A 115 4.24 1.79 -13.05
C GLU A 115 2.95 1.40 -12.34
N GLY A 116 1.86 1.48 -13.11
CA GLY A 116 0.83 0.46 -13.21
C GLY A 116 -0.06 0.18 -11.99
N GLU A 117 -1.32 -0.07 -12.29
CA GLU A 117 -2.26 -0.88 -11.50
C GLU A 117 -1.57 -1.77 -10.45
N THR A 118 -1.76 -1.47 -9.16
CA THR A 118 -1.25 -2.32 -8.09
C THR A 118 -2.28 -3.40 -7.79
N SER A 119 -1.92 -4.65 -8.07
CA SER A 119 -2.73 -5.83 -7.75
C SER A 119 -2.21 -6.52 -6.49
N PHE A 120 -3.13 -6.94 -5.63
CA PHE A 120 -2.88 -7.75 -4.44
C PHE A 120 -3.83 -8.95 -4.46
N VAL A 121 -3.25 -10.14 -4.46
CA VAL A 121 -4.00 -11.41 -4.52
C VAL A 121 -3.81 -12.15 -3.21
N TYR A 122 -4.92 -12.54 -2.58
CA TYR A 122 -4.95 -13.31 -1.35
C TYR A 122 -5.78 -14.57 -1.53
N THR A 123 -5.16 -15.73 -1.36
CA THR A 123 -5.85 -17.02 -1.46
C THR A 123 -6.10 -17.57 -0.06
N THR A 124 -7.34 -17.95 0.20
CA THR A 124 -7.75 -18.59 1.45
C THR A 124 -8.52 -19.87 1.19
N ARG A 125 -8.54 -20.77 2.16
CA ARG A 125 -9.37 -21.98 2.14
C ARG A 125 -10.22 -22.00 3.41
N LEU A 126 -11.52 -22.16 3.25
CA LEU A 126 -12.46 -22.37 4.35
C LEU A 126 -12.68 -23.87 4.58
N PRO A 127 -12.94 -24.31 5.83
CA PRO A 127 -13.34 -25.69 6.11
C PRO A 127 -14.78 -25.90 5.64
N GLY A 128 -14.95 -26.56 4.50
CA GLY A 128 -16.24 -26.90 3.94
C GLY A 128 -16.10 -27.69 2.64
N GLU A 129 -17.23 -28.07 2.08
CA GLU A 129 -17.36 -28.80 0.82
C GLU A 129 -18.17 -27.94 -0.15
N SER A 130 -17.79 -27.89 -1.43
CA SER A 130 -18.60 -27.22 -2.45
C SER A 130 -19.98 -27.88 -2.55
N PRO A 131 -21.07 -27.10 -2.65
CA PRO A 131 -22.40 -27.65 -2.87
C PRO A 131 -22.52 -28.43 -4.20
#